data_AF-A0A4Q7QDZ1-F1
#
_entry.id   AF-A0A4Q7QDZ1-F1
#
_cell.length_a   1.000
_cell.length_b   1.000
_cell.length_c   1.000
_cell.angle_alpha   90.00
_cell.angle_beta   90.00
_cell.angle_gamma   90.00
#
_symmetry.space_group_name_H-M   'P 1'
#
loop_
_entity.id
_entity.type
_entity.pdbx_description
1 polymer ?
#
loop_
_entity_poly.entity_id
_entity_poly.type
_entity_poly.pdbx_seq_one_letter_code
_entity_poly.pdbx_strand_id
1 'polypeptide(L)'
;MKRLFALLSASLLALFAFATTAQAVSPHFVSASAQLSGTNLVVNFKEAGLGTNQQITYVAGADSTVTYVCVNRGGSNPSASNKTTISGPVSATGLFSSGKNGQVTASLTLNPPGSGGFSCPSGQSLQIAQVSYANVTISDTTNGVTEPIAGTFDTGCLLPNVRGAC
;
A
#
# COMPACT_ATOMS: atom_id res chain seq x y z
N MET A 1 -70.39 -17.68 -14.19
CA MET A 1 -69.26 -17.55 -13.24
C MET A 1 -67.97 -17.53 -14.05
N LYS A 2 -67.19 -16.47 -13.88
CA LYS A 2 -66.02 -16.08 -14.67
C LYS A 2 -64.81 -16.98 -14.36
N ARG A 3 -64.16 -17.51 -15.41
CA ARG A 3 -62.77 -18.01 -15.36
C ARG A 3 -62.11 -17.56 -16.67
N LEU A 4 -61.60 -16.33 -16.71
CA LEU A 4 -60.17 -16.01 -16.64
C LEU A 4 -59.35 -16.73 -17.71
N PHE A 5 -59.32 -16.13 -18.91
CA PHE A 5 -58.23 -16.30 -19.87
C PHE A 5 -57.88 -14.90 -20.41
N ALA A 6 -56.94 -14.26 -19.73
CA ALA A 6 -56.31 -13.02 -20.19
C ALA A 6 -55.20 -13.41 -21.17
N LEU A 7 -55.45 -13.16 -22.45
CA LEU A 7 -54.52 -13.38 -23.54
C LEU A 7 -53.44 -12.28 -23.55
N LEU A 8 -52.19 -12.72 -23.43
CA LEU A 8 -50.96 -12.20 -24.01
C LEU A 8 -51.03 -10.81 -24.67
N SER A 9 -50.44 -9.81 -24.03
CA SER A 9 -49.98 -8.58 -24.69
C SER A 9 -48.50 -8.35 -24.36
N ALA A 10 -47.72 -8.21 -25.42
CA ALA A 10 -46.27 -8.15 -25.45
C ALA A 10 -45.70 -6.94 -24.68
N SER A 11 -44.67 -7.17 -23.88
CA SER A 11 -43.70 -6.13 -23.52
C SER A 11 -42.30 -6.72 -23.61
N LEU A 12 -41.65 -6.35 -24.71
CA LEU A 12 -40.31 -6.71 -25.13
C LEU A 12 -39.28 -6.29 -24.07
N LEU A 13 -38.46 -7.25 -23.65
CA LEU A 13 -37.22 -7.07 -22.89
C LEU A 13 -36.36 -5.98 -23.52
N ALA A 14 -36.16 -4.86 -22.83
CA ALA A 14 -35.07 -3.93 -23.11
C ALA A 14 -33.98 -4.14 -22.04
N LEU A 15 -33.20 -5.22 -22.17
CA LEU A 15 -31.90 -5.28 -21.51
C LEU A 15 -31.00 -4.25 -22.20
N PHE A 16 -30.92 -3.05 -21.63
CA PHE A 16 -29.83 -2.15 -21.92
C PHE A 16 -28.54 -2.80 -21.39
N ALA A 17 -27.88 -3.58 -22.23
CA ALA A 17 -26.49 -3.93 -22.03
C ALA A 17 -25.71 -2.62 -22.11
N PHE A 18 -25.28 -2.10 -20.97
CA PHE A 18 -24.24 -1.09 -20.93
C PHE A 18 -22.98 -1.76 -21.49
N ALA A 19 -22.78 -1.65 -22.80
CA ALA A 19 -21.54 -2.02 -23.45
C ALA A 19 -20.48 -1.06 -22.92
N THR A 20 -19.77 -1.46 -21.87
CA THR A 20 -18.50 -0.83 -21.54
C THR A 20 -17.63 -1.01 -22.77
N THR A 21 -17.23 0.11 -23.38
CA THR A 21 -16.27 0.06 -24.48
C THR A 21 -14.96 -0.46 -23.89
N ALA A 22 -14.68 -1.74 -24.09
CA ALA A 22 -13.37 -2.30 -23.80
C ALA A 22 -12.39 -1.65 -24.78
N GLN A 23 -11.79 -0.52 -24.37
CA GLN A 23 -10.59 -0.02 -25.03
C GLN A 23 -9.55 -1.13 -24.90
N ALA A 24 -9.04 -1.64 -26.03
CA ALA A 24 -7.99 -2.65 -26.02
C ALA A 24 -6.67 -1.98 -25.57
N VAL A 25 -6.54 -1.78 -24.26
CA VAL A 25 -5.33 -1.31 -23.59
C VAL A 25 -4.45 -2.51 -23.22
N SER A 26 -3.15 -2.29 -23.07
CA SER A 26 -2.17 -3.31 -22.67
C SER A 26 -1.36 -2.80 -21.48
N PRO A 27 -2.02 -2.64 -20.31
CA PRO A 27 -1.39 -2.12 -19.11
C PRO A 27 -0.28 -3.06 -18.64
N HIS A 28 0.90 -2.51 -18.44
CA HIS A 28 2.04 -3.23 -17.89
C HIS A 28 3.03 -2.28 -17.21
N PHE A 29 3.58 -2.72 -16.09
CA PHE A 29 4.65 -2.00 -15.41
C PHE A 29 5.93 -2.09 -16.26
N VAL A 30 6.47 -0.93 -16.61
CA VAL A 30 7.76 -0.79 -17.30
C VAL A 30 8.90 -0.89 -16.27
N SER A 31 8.67 -0.37 -15.07
CA SER A 31 9.60 -0.47 -13.95
C SER A 31 8.86 -0.33 -12.63
N ALA A 32 9.27 -1.10 -11.62
CA ALA A 32 8.86 -0.93 -10.24
C ALA A 32 10.09 -1.12 -9.34
N SER A 33 10.25 -0.25 -8.34
CA SER A 33 11.36 -0.30 -7.39
C SER A 33 10.93 0.26 -6.05
N ALA A 34 11.60 -0.14 -4.98
CA ALA A 34 11.37 0.38 -3.65
C ALA A 34 12.69 0.75 -2.98
N GLN A 35 12.64 1.75 -2.12
CA GLN A 35 13.80 2.25 -1.39
C GLN A 35 13.36 2.91 -0.09
N LEU A 36 14.19 2.77 0.95
CA LEU A 36 13.93 3.41 2.24
C LEU A 36 14.19 4.92 2.15
N SER A 37 13.33 5.69 2.81
CA SER A 37 13.51 7.11 3.09
C SER A 37 13.21 7.33 4.57
N GLY A 38 14.27 7.37 5.38
CA GLY A 38 14.14 7.27 6.84
C GLY A 38 13.52 5.93 7.24
N THR A 39 12.43 5.97 8.01
CA THR A 39 11.66 4.78 8.43
C THR A 39 10.62 4.35 7.41
N ASN A 40 10.39 5.11 6.35
CA ASN A 40 9.33 4.88 5.37
C ASN A 40 9.88 4.15 4.14
N LEU A 41 9.01 3.44 3.42
CA LEU A 41 9.35 2.83 2.13
C LEU A 41 8.71 3.63 0.99
N VAL A 42 9.52 4.09 0.04
CA VAL A 42 9.04 4.78 -1.17
C VAL A 42 9.05 3.80 -2.33
N VAL A 43 7.87 3.48 -2.84
CA VAL A 43 7.65 2.65 -4.02
C VAL A 43 7.57 3.55 -5.24
N ASN A 44 8.49 3.39 -6.19
CA ASN A 44 8.59 4.17 -7.41
C ASN A 44 8.23 3.26 -8.59
N PHE A 45 7.37 3.73 -9.48
CA PHE A 45 6.89 2.91 -10.57
C PHE A 45 6.65 3.71 -11.84
N LYS A 46 6.68 2.99 -12.95
CA LYS A 46 6.25 3.45 -14.27
C LYS A 46 5.36 2.38 -14.88
N GLU A 47 4.20 2.77 -15.37
CA GLU A 47 3.29 1.91 -16.10
C GLU A 47 2.93 2.54 -17.45
N ALA A 48 2.79 1.72 -18.48
CA ALA A 48 2.46 2.14 -19.83
C ALA A 48 1.32 1.30 -20.41
N GLY A 49 0.79 1.74 -21.55
CA GLY A 49 -0.28 1.03 -22.25
C GLY A 49 -1.66 1.27 -21.63
N LEU A 50 -1.84 2.37 -20.89
CA LEU A 50 -3.04 2.69 -20.11
C LEU A 50 -4.17 3.36 -20.92
N GLY A 51 -3.91 3.73 -22.18
CA GLY A 51 -4.81 4.58 -22.96
C GLY A 51 -4.72 6.07 -22.57
N THR A 52 -5.27 6.95 -23.40
CA THR A 52 -5.10 8.41 -23.23
C THR A 52 -6.05 9.00 -22.19
N ASN A 53 -5.51 9.85 -21.30
CA ASN A 53 -6.24 10.64 -20.30
C ASN A 53 -7.11 9.81 -19.34
N GLN A 54 -6.73 8.55 -19.09
CA GLN A 54 -7.38 7.69 -18.11
C GLN A 54 -6.93 8.05 -16.70
N GLN A 55 -7.83 7.94 -15.73
CA GLN A 55 -7.51 8.00 -14.30
C GLN A 55 -7.32 6.59 -13.77
N ILE A 56 -6.15 6.32 -13.22
CA ILE A 56 -5.72 4.98 -12.81
C ILE A 56 -5.45 4.99 -11.31
N THR A 57 -6.05 4.03 -10.61
CA THR A 57 -5.88 3.87 -9.16
C THR A 57 -4.79 2.87 -8.88
N TYR A 58 -3.79 3.30 -8.12
CA TYR A 58 -2.67 2.48 -7.70
C TYR A 58 -2.70 2.23 -6.20
N VAL A 59 -2.35 1.01 -5.81
CA VAL A 59 -2.15 0.62 -4.42
C VAL A 59 -0.75 0.02 -4.29
N ALA A 60 0.11 0.67 -3.51
CA ALA A 60 1.34 0.05 -3.02
C ALA A 60 1.03 -0.69 -1.72
N GLY A 61 1.60 -1.87 -1.53
CA GLY A 61 1.44 -2.69 -0.33
C GLY A 61 2.75 -3.33 0.11
N ALA A 62 2.87 -3.63 1.40
CA ALA A 62 3.97 -4.42 1.96
C ALA A 62 3.57 -5.00 3.33
N ASP A 63 4.27 -6.05 3.74
CA ASP A 63 4.30 -6.47 5.14
C ASP A 63 5.40 -5.71 5.86
N SER A 64 5.03 -4.91 6.86
CA SER A 64 5.97 -4.09 7.61
C SER A 64 6.09 -4.58 9.04
N THR A 65 7.33 -4.65 9.54
CA THR A 65 7.66 -4.92 10.94
C THR A 65 8.45 -3.75 11.48
N VAL A 66 7.99 -3.19 12.60
CA VAL A 66 8.65 -2.08 13.28
C VAL A 66 8.92 -2.45 14.73
N THR A 67 10.10 -2.10 15.21
CA THR A 67 10.48 -2.25 16.60
C THR A 67 10.53 -0.89 17.27
N TYR A 68 9.72 -0.72 18.30
CA TYR A 68 9.69 0.44 19.16
C TYR A 68 10.45 0.18 20.45
N VAL A 69 11.11 1.19 20.98
CA VAL A 69 11.85 1.13 22.25
C VAL A 69 11.66 2.41 23.05
N CYS A 70 11.61 2.29 24.37
CA CYS A 70 11.69 3.43 25.28
C CYS A 70 13.14 3.69 25.67
N VAL A 71 13.56 4.93 25.46
CA VAL A 71 14.93 5.37 25.74
C VAL A 71 14.87 6.33 26.93
N ASN A 72 15.63 6.02 27.99
CA ASN A 72 15.75 6.92 29.13
C ASN A 72 16.65 8.14 28.82
N ARG A 73 16.68 9.14 29.69
CA ARG A 73 17.55 10.32 29.52
C ARG A 73 19.05 10.01 29.41
N GLY A 74 19.49 8.85 29.88
CA GLY A 74 20.86 8.36 29.77
C GLY A 74 21.15 7.59 28.47
N GLY A 75 20.23 7.55 27.51
CA GLY A 75 20.43 6.87 26.23
C GLY A 75 20.42 5.34 26.32
N SER A 76 19.78 4.77 27.34
CA SER A 76 19.70 3.31 27.54
C SER A 76 18.25 2.83 27.48
N ASN A 77 18.08 1.56 27.10
CA ASN A 77 16.83 0.81 27.29
C ASN A 77 16.94 0.00 28.60
N PRO A 78 16.36 0.48 29.71
CA PRO A 78 16.62 -0.11 31.03
C PRO A 78 15.98 -1.49 31.24
N SER A 79 14.98 -1.89 30.44
CA SER A 79 14.32 -3.19 30.58
C SER A 79 13.79 -3.74 29.25
N ALA A 80 13.73 -5.07 29.11
CA ALA A 80 13.18 -5.70 27.90
C ALA A 80 11.69 -5.40 27.67
N SER A 81 10.92 -5.15 28.74
CA SER A 81 9.51 -4.73 28.67
C SER A 81 9.30 -3.36 28.02
N ASN A 82 10.37 -2.56 27.89
CA ASN A 82 10.35 -1.24 27.29
C ASN A 82 10.68 -1.31 25.79
N LYS A 83 10.50 -2.48 25.17
CA LYS A 83 10.64 -2.72 23.73
C LYS A 83 9.42 -3.51 23.26
N THR A 84 8.91 -3.17 22.08
CA THR A 84 7.85 -3.96 21.42
C THR A 84 8.10 -4.03 19.93
N THR A 85 7.68 -5.13 19.32
CA THR A 85 7.71 -5.32 17.87
C THR A 85 6.29 -5.47 17.37
N ILE A 86 5.94 -4.67 16.37
CA ILE A 86 4.61 -4.64 15.77
C ILE A 86 4.79 -4.96 14.30
N SER A 87 4.01 -5.93 13.83
CA SER A 87 3.99 -6.33 12.43
C SER A 87 2.57 -6.22 11.87
N GLY A 88 2.47 -5.81 10.62
CA GLY A 88 1.17 -5.76 9.93
C GLY A 88 1.30 -5.30 8.48
N PRO A 89 0.24 -5.54 7.68
CA PRO A 89 0.17 -5.02 6.33
C PRO A 89 0.09 -3.49 6.37
N VAL A 90 0.80 -2.85 5.46
CA VAL A 90 0.72 -1.40 5.24
C VAL A 90 0.48 -1.13 3.76
N SER A 91 -0.27 -0.07 3.47
CA SER A 91 -0.58 0.30 2.09
C SER A 91 -0.66 1.81 1.92
N ALA A 92 -0.51 2.24 0.68
CA ALA A 92 -0.77 3.60 0.25
C ALA A 92 -1.48 3.56 -1.10
N THR A 93 -2.43 4.47 -1.28
CA THR A 93 -3.24 4.55 -2.50
C THR A 93 -3.05 5.90 -3.16
N GLY A 94 -3.00 5.93 -4.49
CA GLY A 94 -2.99 7.16 -5.26
C GLY A 94 -3.78 7.04 -6.55
N LEU A 95 -4.35 8.17 -6.98
CA LEU A 95 -5.06 8.30 -8.24
C LEU A 95 -4.22 9.19 -9.17
N PHE A 96 -3.86 8.67 -10.34
CA PHE A 96 -2.99 9.37 -11.28
C PHE A 96 -3.61 9.39 -12.68
N SER A 97 -3.42 10.50 -13.40
CA SER A 97 -3.76 10.58 -14.81
C SER A 97 -2.64 10.00 -15.66
N SER A 98 -2.99 9.12 -16.60
CA SER A 98 -2.08 8.59 -17.63
C SER A 98 -1.70 9.63 -18.70
N GLY A 99 -2.36 10.79 -18.69
CA GLY A 99 -2.13 11.89 -19.61
C GLY A 99 -2.27 11.49 -21.09
N LYS A 100 -1.77 12.34 -21.98
CA LYS A 100 -1.87 12.11 -23.43
C LYS A 100 -1.03 10.94 -23.94
N ASN A 101 -0.02 10.53 -23.18
CA ASN A 101 0.91 9.49 -23.58
C ASN A 101 0.52 8.09 -23.08
N GLY A 102 -0.56 7.98 -22.29
CA GLY A 102 -1.06 6.70 -21.78
C GLY A 102 -0.08 5.98 -20.86
N GLN A 103 0.61 6.75 -20.01
CA GLN A 103 1.62 6.27 -19.09
C GLN A 103 1.58 7.05 -17.77
N VAL A 104 1.92 6.38 -16.68
CA VAL A 104 2.09 6.99 -15.35
C VAL A 104 3.53 6.77 -14.90
N THR A 105 4.14 7.79 -14.30
CA THR A 105 5.41 7.68 -13.58
C THR A 105 5.25 8.43 -12.27
N ALA A 106 5.25 7.69 -11.17
CA ALA A 106 4.86 8.21 -9.87
C ALA A 106 5.49 7.40 -8.73
N SER A 107 5.22 7.83 -7.51
CA SER A 107 5.63 7.14 -6.30
C SER A 107 4.53 7.12 -5.26
N LEU A 108 4.52 6.08 -4.43
CA LEU A 108 3.68 5.96 -3.23
C LEU A 108 4.57 5.66 -2.03
N THR A 109 4.23 6.24 -0.87
CA THR A 109 5.02 6.10 0.36
C THR A 109 4.26 5.26 1.38
N LEU A 110 4.85 4.14 1.79
CA LEU A 110 4.36 3.30 2.88
C LEU A 110 5.00 3.75 4.19
N ASN A 111 4.17 3.96 5.20
CA ASN A 111 4.61 4.27 6.56
C ASN A 111 4.60 2.97 7.38
N PRO A 112 5.51 2.79 8.35
CA PRO A 112 5.45 1.64 9.23
C PRO A 112 4.17 1.66 10.10
N PRO A 113 3.76 0.51 10.66
CA PRO A 113 2.67 0.46 11.63
C PRO A 113 2.95 1.42 12.79
N GLY A 114 1.92 2.08 13.32
CA GLY A 114 2.09 2.89 14.54
C GLY A 114 2.36 2.03 15.78
N SER A 115 2.74 2.66 16.89
CA SER A 115 3.00 1.96 18.16
C SER A 115 1.74 1.39 18.84
N GLY A 116 0.55 1.65 18.28
CA GLY A 116 -0.72 1.25 18.87
C GLY A 116 -0.87 1.80 20.29
N GLY A 117 -1.16 0.91 21.25
CA GLY A 117 -1.25 1.25 22.67
C GLY A 117 0.07 1.27 23.43
N PHE A 118 1.20 0.95 22.79
CA PHE A 118 2.50 0.94 23.45
C PHE A 118 2.95 2.38 23.76
N SER A 119 3.33 2.62 25.01
CA SER A 119 3.77 3.90 25.52
C SER A 119 4.90 3.74 26.53
N CYS A 120 5.69 4.79 26.70
CA CYS A 120 6.86 4.77 27.57
C CYS A 120 6.54 5.34 28.96
N PRO A 121 7.06 4.72 30.04
CA PRO A 121 6.96 5.28 31.38
C PRO A 121 7.56 6.69 31.47
N SER A 122 7.13 7.46 32.49
CA SER A 122 7.64 8.81 32.74
C SER A 122 9.17 8.82 32.83
N GLY A 123 9.79 9.80 32.15
CA GLY A 123 11.25 9.92 32.07
C GLY A 123 11.92 9.16 30.93
N GLN A 124 11.14 8.55 30.03
CA GLN A 124 11.60 7.89 28.81
C GLN A 124 10.89 8.44 27.57
N SER A 125 11.51 8.32 26.39
CA SER A 125 10.93 8.67 25.10
C SER A 125 10.73 7.44 24.22
N LEU A 126 9.60 7.37 23.53
CA LEU A 126 9.32 6.34 22.54
C LEU A 126 10.10 6.63 21.26
N GLN A 127 10.87 5.66 20.77
CA GLN A 127 11.69 5.76 19.57
C GLN A 127 11.51 4.51 18.70
N ILE A 128 11.74 4.64 17.39
CA ILE A 128 11.83 3.50 16.47
C ILE A 128 13.27 3.01 16.46
N ALA A 129 13.47 1.74 16.76
CA ALA A 129 14.78 1.09 16.75
C ALA A 129 15.11 0.49 15.36
N GLN A 130 14.13 -0.09 14.69
CA GLN A 130 14.30 -0.76 13.40
C GLN A 130 12.96 -0.85 12.66
N VAL A 131 13.00 -0.78 11.32
CA VAL A 131 11.87 -1.08 10.43
C VAL A 131 12.35 -2.01 9.32
N SER A 132 11.55 -3.01 9.00
CA SER A 132 11.71 -3.88 7.84
C SER A 132 10.43 -3.93 7.01
N TYR A 133 10.56 -3.96 5.69
CA TYR A 133 9.47 -4.20 4.74
C TYR A 133 9.78 -5.42 3.87
N ALA A 134 8.79 -6.29 3.71
CA ALA A 134 8.84 -7.46 2.84
C ALA A 134 7.56 -7.57 2.00
N ASN A 135 7.56 -8.48 1.03
CA ASN A 135 6.42 -8.75 0.16
C ASN A 135 5.84 -7.48 -0.48
N VAL A 136 6.74 -6.61 -0.95
CA VAL A 136 6.37 -5.29 -1.49
C VAL A 136 5.71 -5.48 -2.86
N THR A 137 4.59 -4.80 -3.10
CA THR A 137 3.85 -4.84 -4.36
C THR A 137 3.38 -3.45 -4.77
N ILE A 138 3.19 -3.26 -6.08
CA ILE A 138 2.44 -2.16 -6.66
C ILE A 138 1.35 -2.73 -7.56
N SER A 139 0.11 -2.30 -7.34
CA SER A 139 -1.07 -2.77 -8.07
C SER A 139 -1.77 -1.61 -8.76
N ASP A 140 -2.01 -1.72 -10.06
CA ASP A 140 -3.04 -0.98 -10.76
C ASP A 140 -4.39 -1.70 -10.54
N THR A 141 -5.24 -1.13 -9.69
CA THR A 141 -6.56 -1.72 -9.37
C THR A 141 -7.62 -1.39 -10.40
N THR A 142 -7.38 -0.40 -11.27
CA THR A 142 -8.28 -0.05 -12.37
C THR A 142 -8.22 -1.10 -13.47
N ASN A 143 -7.02 -1.61 -13.77
CA ASN A 143 -6.78 -2.60 -14.82
C ASN A 143 -6.48 -4.02 -14.32
N GLY A 144 -6.33 -4.20 -13.00
CA GLY A 144 -6.09 -5.52 -12.40
C GLY A 144 -4.69 -6.07 -12.62
N VAL A 145 -3.70 -5.19 -12.81
CA VAL A 145 -2.29 -5.55 -13.01
C VAL A 145 -1.53 -5.34 -11.70
N THR A 146 -0.62 -6.25 -11.36
CA THR A 146 0.19 -6.16 -10.14
C THR A 146 1.62 -6.59 -10.43
N GLU A 147 2.57 -5.81 -9.92
CA GLU A 147 4.00 -6.09 -10.01
C GLU A 147 4.59 -6.28 -8.61
N PRO A 148 5.17 -7.45 -8.29
CA PRO A 148 5.93 -7.65 -7.07
C PRO A 148 7.30 -6.98 -7.17
N ILE A 149 7.76 -6.37 -6.08
CA ILE A 149 9.08 -5.77 -5.98
C ILE A 149 9.94 -6.66 -5.09
N ALA A 150 10.91 -7.33 -5.69
CA ALA A 150 11.76 -8.28 -4.99
C ALA A 150 12.67 -7.61 -3.94
N GLY A 151 12.86 -8.29 -2.81
CA GLY A 151 13.79 -7.90 -1.76
C GLY A 151 13.14 -7.68 -0.40
N THR A 152 13.99 -7.41 0.58
CA THR A 152 13.61 -6.96 1.92
C THR A 152 14.32 -5.65 2.17
N PHE A 153 13.58 -4.66 2.66
CA PHE A 153 14.08 -3.31 2.87
C PHE A 153 14.12 -3.05 4.37
N ASP A 154 15.31 -3.06 4.95
CA ASP A 154 15.53 -2.94 6.39
C ASP A 154 16.42 -1.74 6.72
N THR A 155 16.05 -0.99 7.76
CA THR A 155 16.80 0.20 8.19
C THR A 155 18.10 -0.14 8.92
N GLY A 156 18.31 -1.39 9.29
CA GLY A 156 19.21 -1.79 10.36
C GLY A 156 18.80 -1.16 11.69
N CYS A 157 19.74 -1.11 12.62
CA CYS A 157 19.53 -0.42 13.89
C CYS A 157 19.65 1.10 13.73
N LEU A 158 18.55 1.81 13.93
CA LEU A 158 18.48 3.27 13.92
C LEU A 158 19.03 3.89 15.20
N LEU A 159 19.20 3.11 16.27
CA LEU A 159 19.68 3.54 17.58
C LEU A 159 20.96 2.79 17.99
N PRO A 160 22.05 2.87 17.20
CA PRO A 160 23.25 2.04 17.44
C PRO A 160 23.96 2.36 18.76
N ASN A 161 23.75 3.55 19.31
CA ASN A 161 24.33 3.98 20.58
C ASN A 161 23.45 3.65 21.81
N VAL A 162 22.23 3.13 21.61
CA VAL A 162 21.33 2.76 22.69
C VAL A 162 21.50 1.29 23.00
N ARG A 163 22.10 0.98 24.15
CA ARG A 163 22.31 -0.40 24.59
C ARG A 163 20.96 -1.13 24.70
N GLY A 164 20.77 -2.17 23.90
CA GLY A 164 19.55 -3.00 23.88
C GLY A 164 18.37 -2.41 23.07
N ALA A 165 18.61 -1.42 22.20
CA ALA A 165 17.58 -0.96 21.25
C ALA A 165 17.34 -1.97 20.15
N CYS A 166 18.42 -2.48 19.57
CA CYS A 166 18.48 -3.59 18.64
C CYS A 166 19.47 -4.60 19.28
#